data_AF-A0A6G3MMR0-F1
#
_entry.id   AF-A0A6G3MMR0-F1
#
_cell.length_a   1.000
_cell.length_b   1.000
_cell.length_c   1.000
_cell.angle_alpha   90.00
_cell.angle_beta   90.00
_cell.angle_gamma   90.00
#
_symmetry.space_group_name_H-M   'P 1'
#
loop_
_entity.id
_entity.type
_entity.pdbx_description
1 polymer ?
#
loop_
_entity_poly.entity_id
_entity_poly.type
_entity_poly.pdbx_seq_one_letter_code
_entity_poly.pdbx_strand_id
1 'polypeptide(L)'
;SGIMSKRNRFENCYKSDSFYVQSKLLLLTLHCPLLKLLWSSSPQYTAKLFAEIKKGKIEPDSALASSVTSFETMYSLNVETNKTFDFLLRLPGVNRKNIRELNSKAKNFFALAQLPKEQLLQTLDKDGEQLYNL
;
A
#
# COMPACT_ATOMS: atom_id res chain seq x y z
N SER A 1 -6.99 -34.62 -45.90
CA SER A 1 -5.77 -34.26 -45.15
C SER A 1 -6.14 -33.29 -44.04
N GLY A 2 -5.90 -33.72 -42.79
CA GLY A 2 -6.64 -33.27 -41.59
C GLY A 2 -6.21 -31.94 -40.98
N ILE A 3 -7.24 -31.19 -40.57
CA ILE A 3 -7.40 -30.38 -39.34
C ILE A 3 -6.11 -29.98 -38.61
N MET A 4 -5.68 -28.74 -38.80
CA MET A 4 -4.79 -28.04 -37.86
C MET A 4 -5.59 -27.55 -36.65
N SER A 5 -5.67 -28.38 -35.62
CA SER A 5 -6.08 -27.97 -34.27
C SER A 5 -4.92 -28.20 -33.30
N LYS A 6 -4.24 -27.11 -32.92
CA LYS A 6 -3.49 -26.99 -31.65
C LYS A 6 -3.55 -25.55 -31.14
N ARG A 7 -4.75 -25.07 -30.82
CA ARG A 7 -4.92 -24.01 -29.80
C ARG A 7 -5.08 -24.71 -28.45
N ASN A 8 -3.96 -24.93 -27.77
CA ASN A 8 -3.93 -25.20 -26.33
C ASN A 8 -2.66 -24.55 -25.78
N ARG A 9 -2.77 -23.32 -25.27
CA ARG A 9 -1.69 -22.70 -24.49
C ARG A 9 -2.15 -21.90 -23.28
N PHE A 10 -3.38 -22.11 -22.81
CA PHE A 10 -3.87 -21.49 -21.57
C PHE A 10 -4.74 -22.45 -20.75
N GLU A 11 -4.44 -23.76 -20.74
CA GLU A 11 -4.99 -24.64 -19.72
C GLU A 11 -4.09 -24.61 -18.49
N ASN A 12 -4.34 -23.60 -17.66
CA ASN A 12 -4.21 -23.61 -16.21
C ASN A 12 -4.73 -22.26 -15.69
N CYS A 13 -6.01 -21.98 -15.95
CA CYS A 13 -6.66 -20.89 -15.25
C CYS A 13 -7.16 -21.44 -13.92
N TYR A 14 -6.53 -20.96 -12.85
CA TYR A 14 -7.10 -20.89 -11.51
C TYR A 14 -8.63 -20.85 -11.62
N LYS A 15 -9.30 -21.71 -10.86
CA LYS A 15 -10.75 -21.69 -10.68
C LYS A 15 -11.10 -20.39 -9.95
N SER A 16 -10.98 -19.27 -10.65
CA SER A 16 -11.34 -17.96 -10.16
C SER A 16 -12.85 -17.96 -10.18
N ASP A 17 -13.48 -17.78 -9.03
CA ASP A 17 -14.88 -17.43 -8.98
C ASP A 17 -15.03 -16.10 -9.75
N SER A 18 -15.34 -16.19 -11.03
CA SER A 18 -15.53 -15.02 -11.90
C SER A 18 -16.53 -14.06 -11.27
N PHE A 19 -17.51 -14.62 -10.55
CA PHE A 19 -18.50 -13.94 -9.73
C PHE A 19 -17.89 -13.12 -8.57
N TYR A 20 -16.83 -13.62 -7.90
CA TYR A 20 -16.14 -12.89 -6.84
C TYR A 20 -15.47 -11.62 -7.36
N VAL A 21 -14.86 -11.68 -8.54
CA VAL A 21 -14.23 -10.51 -9.17
C VAL A 21 -15.29 -9.52 -9.64
N GLN A 22 -16.35 -10.01 -10.28
CA GLN A 22 -17.47 -9.18 -10.76
C GLN A 22 -18.18 -8.45 -9.61
N SER A 23 -18.50 -9.15 -8.52
CA SER A 23 -19.17 -8.55 -7.35
C SER A 23 -18.33 -7.45 -6.70
N LYS A 24 -17.00 -7.63 -6.60
CA LYS A 24 -16.11 -6.57 -6.10
C LYS A 24 -16.00 -5.37 -7.03
N LEU A 25 -15.93 -5.60 -8.35
CA LEU A 25 -15.90 -4.50 -9.32
C LEU A 25 -17.21 -3.70 -9.28
N LEU A 26 -18.36 -4.37 -9.14
CA LEU A 26 -19.65 -3.72 -8.97
C LEU A 26 -19.66 -2.86 -7.70
N LEU A 27 -19.21 -3.42 -6.58
CA LEU A 27 -19.12 -2.70 -5.31
C LEU A 27 -18.26 -1.43 -5.43
N LEU A 28 -17.08 -1.53 -6.05
CA LEU A 28 -16.21 -0.37 -6.31
C LEU A 28 -16.89 0.68 -7.17
N THR A 29 -17.61 0.26 -8.22
CA THR A 29 -18.29 1.19 -9.13
C THR A 29 -19.43 1.94 -8.42
N LEU A 30 -20.14 1.28 -7.50
CA LEU A 30 -21.19 1.92 -6.69
C LEU A 30 -20.63 2.92 -5.68
N HIS A 31 -19.53 2.58 -5.00
CA HIS A 31 -18.94 3.45 -3.98
C HIS A 31 -18.10 4.59 -4.57
N CYS A 32 -17.58 4.46 -5.79
CA CYS A 32 -16.72 5.45 -6.44
C CYS A 32 -17.35 5.97 -7.75
N PRO A 33 -18.29 6.95 -7.69
CA PRO A 33 -19.07 7.39 -8.86
C PRO A 33 -18.24 8.06 -9.96
N LEU A 34 -17.03 8.54 -9.65
CA LEU A 34 -16.12 9.16 -10.62
C LEU A 34 -15.18 8.14 -11.29
N LEU A 35 -15.16 6.89 -10.83
CA LEU A 35 -14.29 5.85 -11.36
C LEU A 35 -14.74 5.42 -12.75
N LYS A 36 -13.82 5.42 -13.72
CA LYS A 36 -14.07 4.96 -15.10
C LYS A 36 -13.20 3.75 -15.38
N LEU A 37 -13.83 2.63 -15.72
CA LEU A 37 -13.14 1.39 -16.09
C LEU A 37 -12.99 1.30 -17.61
N LEU A 38 -11.82 0.86 -18.05
CA LEU A 38 -11.47 0.71 -19.45
C LEU A 38 -10.87 -0.67 -19.67
N TRP A 39 -11.52 -1.47 -20.50
CA TRP A 39 -11.14 -2.86 -20.77
C TRP A 39 -10.56 -2.99 -22.18
N SER A 40 -9.42 -3.67 -22.31
CA SER A 40 -8.78 -3.94 -23.59
C SER A 40 -8.18 -5.34 -23.58
N SER A 41 -8.48 -6.15 -24.59
CA SER A 41 -8.01 -7.53 -24.73
C SER A 41 -6.60 -7.66 -25.32
N SER A 42 -6.01 -6.56 -25.79
CA SER A 42 -4.65 -6.54 -26.37
C SER A 42 -3.91 -5.23 -26.03
N PRO A 43 -2.60 -5.29 -25.69
CA PRO A 43 -1.79 -4.10 -25.39
C PRO A 43 -1.72 -3.09 -26.55
N GLN A 44 -1.75 -3.59 -27.80
CA GLN A 44 -1.74 -2.72 -28.99
C GLN A 44 -3.02 -1.87 -29.06
N TYR A 45 -4.15 -2.45 -28.67
CA TYR A 45 -5.42 -1.74 -28.61
C TYR A 45 -5.42 -0.71 -27.47
N THR A 46 -4.84 -1.06 -26.31
CA THR A 46 -4.67 -0.13 -25.18
C THR A 46 -3.87 1.11 -25.58
N ALA A 47 -2.77 0.95 -26.32
CA ALA A 47 -1.94 2.07 -26.77
C ALA A 47 -2.70 3.02 -27.71
N LYS A 48 -3.43 2.46 -28.69
CA LYS A 48 -4.29 3.26 -29.59
C LYS A 48 -5.38 4.01 -28.82
N LEU A 49 -6.02 3.33 -27.88
CA LEU A 49 -7.06 3.92 -27.05
C LEU A 49 -6.54 5.07 -26.19
N PHE A 50 -5.33 4.95 -25.62
CA PHE A 50 -4.70 6.07 -24.91
C PHE A 50 -4.34 7.24 -25.83
N ALA A 51 -3.92 6.99 -27.06
CA ALA A 51 -3.66 8.06 -28.03
C ALA A 51 -4.95 8.84 -28.35
N GLU A 52 -6.07 8.14 -28.57
CA GLU A 52 -7.38 8.77 -28.78
C GLU A 52 -7.84 9.57 -27.55
N ILE A 53 -7.67 9.03 -26.33
CA ILE A 53 -8.07 9.71 -25.10
C ILE A 53 -7.26 10.99 -24.85
N LYS A 54 -6.00 11.03 -25.30
CA LYS A 54 -5.12 12.20 -25.20
C LYS A 54 -5.38 13.25 -26.29
N LYS A 55 -6.10 12.90 -27.35
CA LYS A 55 -6.34 13.80 -28.49
C LYS A 55 -7.07 15.06 -28.04
N GLY A 56 -6.51 16.22 -28.38
CA GLY A 56 -7.08 17.53 -28.02
C GLY A 56 -6.94 17.92 -26.55
N LYS A 57 -6.17 17.17 -25.75
CA LYS A 57 -5.84 17.52 -24.36
C LYS A 57 -4.40 18.03 -24.26
N ILE A 58 -4.18 18.92 -23.29
CA ILE A 58 -2.86 19.45 -22.98
C ILE A 58 -1.99 18.35 -22.37
N GLU A 59 -0.69 18.41 -22.64
CA GLU A 59 0.28 17.48 -22.09
C GLU A 59 0.44 17.71 -20.57
N PRO A 60 0.50 16.64 -19.74
CA PRO A 60 0.61 16.81 -18.30
C PRO A 60 1.97 17.41 -17.92
N ASP A 61 1.96 18.41 -17.04
CA ASP A 61 3.17 19.03 -16.49
C ASP A 61 3.85 18.10 -15.48
N SER A 62 5.11 17.76 -15.74
CA SER A 62 5.93 16.89 -14.88
C SER A 62 6.25 17.54 -13.54
N ALA A 63 6.45 18.86 -13.49
CA ALA A 63 6.79 19.58 -12.26
C ALA A 63 5.61 19.58 -11.29
N LEU A 64 4.39 19.85 -11.79
CA LEU A 64 3.16 19.77 -11.00
C LEU A 64 2.90 18.33 -10.54
N ALA A 65 3.06 17.33 -11.41
CA ALA A 65 2.83 15.93 -11.04
C ALA A 65 3.72 15.46 -9.88
N SER A 66 5.01 15.82 -9.89
CA SER A 66 5.93 15.49 -8.79
C SER A 66 5.55 16.17 -7.47
N SER A 67 4.98 17.37 -7.52
CA SER A 67 4.54 18.08 -6.31
C SER A 67 3.28 17.45 -5.68
N VAL A 68 2.35 16.92 -6.47
CA VAL A 68 1.07 16.39 -5.96
C VAL A 68 1.25 15.08 -5.18
N THR A 69 2.22 14.24 -5.55
CA THR A 69 2.56 13.04 -4.75
C THR A 69 2.87 13.40 -3.30
N SER A 70 3.44 14.58 -3.04
CA SER A 70 3.76 15.04 -1.69
C SER A 70 2.55 15.48 -0.86
N PHE A 71 1.45 15.92 -1.49
CA PHE A 71 0.31 16.48 -0.77
C PHE A 71 -0.55 15.41 -0.08
N GLU A 72 -0.69 14.23 -0.67
CA GLU A 72 -1.34 13.08 -0.04
C GLU A 72 -0.45 12.43 1.05
N THR A 73 0.88 12.62 0.96
CA THR A 73 1.84 12.23 2.01
C THR A 73 1.94 13.24 3.15
N MET A 74 1.61 14.51 2.90
CA MET A 74 1.77 15.62 3.85
C MET A 74 0.90 15.47 5.10
N TYR A 75 -0.23 14.76 4.99
CA TYR A 75 -1.09 14.46 6.14
C TYR A 75 -0.74 13.16 6.86
N SER A 76 0.25 12.37 6.42
CA SER A 76 0.47 11.07 7.06
C SER A 76 1.91 10.59 7.22
N LEU A 77 2.91 11.05 6.47
CA LEU A 77 4.14 10.27 6.39
C LEU A 77 5.38 11.18 6.28
N ASN A 78 5.91 11.61 7.43
CA ASN A 78 7.32 11.94 7.55
C ASN A 78 8.11 10.67 7.15
N VAL A 79 8.59 10.62 5.91
CA VAL A 79 9.15 9.41 5.25
C VAL A 79 10.31 8.79 6.04
N GLU A 80 11.09 9.61 6.75
CA GLU A 80 12.14 9.13 7.66
C GLU A 80 11.56 8.48 8.93
N THR A 81 10.51 9.07 9.49
CA THR A 81 9.87 8.55 10.69
C THR A 81 9.10 7.26 10.42
N ASN A 82 8.53 7.07 9.22
CA ASN A 82 7.77 5.85 8.92
C ASN A 82 8.61 4.59 8.98
N LYS A 83 9.82 4.59 8.43
CA LYS A 83 10.64 3.37 8.44
C LYS A 83 11.01 2.98 9.87
N THR A 84 11.35 3.98 10.68
CA THR A 84 11.63 3.80 12.11
C THR A 84 10.37 3.36 12.87
N PHE A 85 9.21 3.96 12.58
CA PHE A 85 7.95 3.60 13.20
C PHE A 85 7.45 2.22 12.77
N ASP A 86 7.58 1.86 11.50
CA ASP A 86 7.24 0.54 10.96
C ASP A 86 8.09 -0.56 11.58
N PHE A 87 9.37 -0.26 11.86
CA PHE A 87 10.24 -1.18 12.60
C PHE A 87 9.82 -1.31 14.06
N LEU A 88 9.56 -0.18 14.74
CA LEU A 88 9.10 -0.18 16.12
C LEU A 88 7.77 -0.95 16.26
N LEU A 89 6.81 -0.80 15.33
CA LEU A 89 5.55 -1.54 15.32
C LEU A 89 5.69 -3.06 15.12
N ARG A 90 6.88 -3.55 14.73
CA ARG A 90 7.16 -4.99 14.64
C ARG A 90 7.67 -5.56 15.95
N LEU A 91 8.06 -4.73 16.90
CA LEU A 91 8.50 -5.19 18.20
C LEU A 91 7.29 -5.67 19.02
N PRO A 92 7.39 -6.80 19.72
CA PRO A 92 6.35 -7.25 20.64
C PRO A 92 6.04 -6.17 21.67
N GLY A 93 4.75 -5.94 21.90
CA GLY A 93 4.26 -4.91 22.82
C GLY A 93 4.22 -3.49 22.25
N VAL A 94 4.75 -3.21 21.06
CA VAL A 94 4.68 -1.86 20.47
C VAL A 94 3.47 -1.72 19.55
N ASN A 95 2.65 -0.71 19.83
CA ASN A 95 1.38 -0.42 19.19
C ASN A 95 1.33 1.04 18.72
N ARG A 96 0.44 1.35 17.77
CA ARG A 96 0.27 2.73 17.25
C ARG A 96 -0.11 3.76 18.33
N LYS A 97 -0.62 3.30 19.48
CA LYS A 97 -0.95 4.14 20.64
C LYS A 97 0.29 4.51 21.46
N ASN A 98 1.17 3.55 21.73
CA ASN A 98 2.32 3.74 22.63
C ASN A 98 3.60 4.20 21.90
N ILE A 99 3.66 4.02 20.57
CA ILE A 99 4.86 4.29 19.77
C ILE A 99 5.31 5.75 19.83
N ARG A 100 4.36 6.69 19.97
CA ARG A 100 4.67 8.12 20.07
C ARG A 100 5.34 8.46 21.40
N GLU A 101 4.86 7.85 22.48
CA GLU A 101 5.44 8.03 23.82
C GLU A 101 6.80 7.36 23.93
N LEU A 102 6.94 6.16 23.36
CA LEU A 102 8.20 5.42 23.29
C LEU A 102 9.27 6.21 22.50
N ASN A 103 8.91 6.75 21.33
CA ASN A 103 9.81 7.58 20.53
C ASN A 103 10.18 8.91 21.21
N SER A 104 9.31 9.42 22.10
CA SER A 104 9.63 10.61 22.90
C SER A 104 10.68 10.32 23.99
N LYS A 105 10.68 9.11 24.55
CA LYS A 105 11.63 8.70 25.60
C LYS A 105 12.96 8.19 25.05
N ALA A 106 12.95 7.51 23.91
CA ALA A 106 14.15 7.01 23.25
C ALA A 106 14.27 7.56 21.84
N LYS A 107 15.20 8.51 21.64
CA LYS A 107 15.49 9.08 20.32
C LYS A 107 16.20 8.12 19.37
N ASN A 108 16.88 7.10 19.93
CA ASN A 108 17.70 6.13 19.21
C ASN A 108 17.47 4.72 19.75
N PHE A 109 17.70 3.69 18.91
CA PHE A 109 17.61 2.28 19.33
C PHE A 109 18.57 1.92 20.46
N PHE A 110 19.76 2.52 20.48
CA PHE A 110 20.72 2.33 21.57
C PHE A 110 20.15 2.82 22.91
N ALA A 111 19.50 4.00 22.89
CA ALA A 111 18.85 4.54 24.09
C ALA A 111 17.67 3.65 24.52
N LEU A 112 16.92 3.09 23.56
CA LEU A 112 15.82 2.16 23.83
C LEU A 112 16.30 0.88 24.51
N ALA A 113 17.41 0.30 24.05
CA ALA A 113 18.00 -0.92 24.62
C ALA A 113 18.56 -0.73 26.04
N GLN A 114 18.89 0.50 26.44
CA GLN A 114 19.43 0.83 27.76
C GLN A 114 18.35 1.24 28.78
N LEU A 115 17.08 1.30 28.39
CA LEU A 115 16.01 1.69 29.31
C LEU A 115 15.76 0.59 30.36
N PRO A 116 15.70 0.95 31.66
CA PRO A 116 15.35 -0.01 32.70
C PRO A 116 13.89 -0.42 32.58
N LYS A 117 13.58 -1.66 33.01
CA LYS A 117 12.24 -2.26 32.95
C LYS A 117 11.14 -1.35 33.51
N GLU A 118 11.42 -0.66 34.60
CA GLU A 118 10.48 0.25 35.26
C GLU A 118 10.04 1.42 34.36
N GLN A 119 10.97 1.99 33.60
CA GLN A 119 10.67 3.10 32.70
C GLN A 119 9.89 2.66 31.47
N LEU A 120 10.12 1.42 31.00
CA LEU A 120 9.35 0.80 29.92
C LEU A 120 7.93 0.48 30.37
N LEU A 121 7.75 -0.06 31.57
CA LEU A 121 6.43 -0.30 32.18
C LEU A 121 5.64 1.00 32.37
N GLN A 122 6.30 2.10 32.74
CA GLN A 122 5.65 3.41 32.83
C GLN A 122 5.19 3.98 31.47
N THR A 123 5.76 3.53 30.35
CA THR A 123 5.37 3.97 28.99
C THR A 123 4.42 3.04 28.27
N LEU A 124 4.58 1.74 28.42
CA LEU A 124 3.85 0.73 27.65
C LEU A 124 2.89 -0.08 28.53
N ASP A 125 2.77 0.24 29.82
CA ASP A 125 2.03 -0.57 30.79
C ASP A 125 2.46 -2.04 30.72
N LYS A 126 1.49 -2.96 30.62
CA LYS A 126 1.71 -4.42 30.53
C LYS A 126 2.46 -4.83 29.26
N ASP A 127 2.36 -4.04 28.20
CA ASP A 127 3.01 -4.35 26.92
C ASP A 127 4.54 -4.12 27.00
N GLY A 128 5.01 -3.34 27.99
CA GLY A 128 6.44 -3.10 28.23
C GLY A 128 7.20 -4.33 28.67
N GLU A 129 6.54 -5.30 29.32
CA GLU A 129 7.18 -6.57 29.70
C GLU A 129 7.52 -7.43 28.47
N GLN A 130 6.68 -7.36 27.43
CA GLN A 130 6.91 -8.09 26.19
C GLN A 130 8.11 -7.55 25.42
N LEU A 131 8.32 -6.23 25.49
CA LEU A 131 9.48 -5.58 24.88
C LEU A 131 10.78 -5.84 25.65
N TYR A 132 10.74 -5.87 26.99
CA TYR A 132 11.94 -6.11 27.80
C TYR A 132 12.44 -7.56 27.71
N ASN A 133 11.55 -8.52 27.48
CA ASN A 133 11.87 -9.94 27.40
C ASN A 133 12.25 -10.41 25.98
N LEU A 134 12.47 -9.46 25.04
CA LEU A 134 13.10 -9.73 23.74
C LEU A 134 14.55 -10.19 23.91
#